data_AF-A0A8T2Z9Q4-F1
#
_entry.id   AF-A0A8T2Z9Q4-F1
#
_cell.length_a   1.000
_cell.length_b   1.000
_cell.length_c   1.000
_cell.angle_alpha   90.00
_cell.angle_beta   90.00
_cell.angle_gamma   90.00
#
_symmetry.space_group_name_H-M   'P 1'
#
loop_
_entity.id
_entity.type
_entity.pdbx_description
1 polymer ?
#
loop_
_entity_poly.entity_id
_entity_poly.type
_entity_poly.pdbx_seq_one_letter_code
_entity_poly.pdbx_strand_id
1 'polypeptide(L)' 'LNFLITENRPREIVDPNCEGVQVESLDALLSVAIQCVSSSPEDRPTMHRVVQVLESEVMTPCPSDFYDSNSD' A
#
# COMPACT_ATOMS: atom_id res chain seq x y z
N LEU A 1 -0.11 3.09 13.95
CA LEU A 1 0.25 3.84 12.73
C LEU A 1 0.29 5.34 12.99
N ASN A 2 -0.84 6.00 13.31
CA ASN A 2 -0.91 7.46 13.51
C ASN A 2 0.14 8.06 14.47
N PHE A 3 0.44 7.39 15.59
CA PHE A 3 1.50 7.84 16.51
C PHE A 3 2.88 7.98 15.82
N LEU A 4 3.30 6.95 15.06
CA LEU A 4 4.59 6.95 14.37
C LEU A 4 4.66 8.00 13.25
N ILE A 5 3.52 8.33 12.63
CA ILE A 5 3.43 9.41 11.64
C ILE A 5 3.69 10.76 12.30
N THR A 6 3.02 11.03 13.42
CA THR A 6 3.18 12.29 14.18
C THR A 6 4.61 12.50 14.64
N GLU A 7 5.30 11.41 14.99
CA GLU A 7 6.72 11.42 15.39
C GLU A 7 7.70 11.42 14.20
N ASN A 8 7.21 11.48 12.96
CA ASN A 8 8.01 11.39 11.73
C ASN A 8 8.90 10.12 11.66
N ARG A 9 8.39 9.00 12.18
CA ARG A 9 9.06 7.69 12.26
C ARG A 9 8.21 6.56 11.64
N PRO A 10 7.56 6.76 10.48
CA PRO A 10 6.58 5.79 9.96
C PRO A 10 7.16 4.42 9.61
N ARG A 11 8.46 4.36 9.28
CA ARG A 11 9.15 3.11 8.89
C ARG A 11 9.44 2.17 10.06
N GLU A 12 9.35 2.63 11.30
CA GLU A 12 9.58 1.78 12.47
C GLU A 12 8.47 0.76 12.73
N ILE A 13 7.39 0.83 11.95
CA ILE A 13 6.32 -0.18 11.99
C ILE A 13 6.74 -1.50 11.34
N VAL A 14 7.83 -1.52 10.55
CA VAL A 14 8.30 -2.72 9.85
C VAL A 14 8.84 -3.72 10.87
N ASP A 15 8.40 -4.97 10.74
CA ASP A 15 8.91 -6.07 11.55
C ASP A 15 10.44 -6.23 11.34
N PRO A 16 11.26 -6.23 12.40
CA PRO A 16 12.71 -6.42 12.30
C PRO A 16 13.14 -7.72 11.62
N ASN A 17 12.27 -8.73 11.55
CA ASN A 17 12.53 -10.00 10.87
C ASN A 17 12.18 -9.98 9.37
N CYS A 18 11.61 -8.89 8.85
CA CYS A 18 11.39 -8.73 7.42
C CYS A 18 12.72 -8.45 6.70
N GLU A 19 13.20 -9.42 5.93
CA GLU A 19 14.38 -9.26 5.09
C GLU A 19 14.02 -8.71 3.71
N GLY A 20 14.96 -8.01 3.06
CA GLY A 20 14.82 -7.57 1.66
C GLY A 20 13.79 -6.47 1.40
N VAL A 21 13.38 -5.73 2.42
CA VAL A 21 12.41 -4.63 2.28
C VAL A 21 13.00 -3.49 1.44
N GLN A 22 12.39 -3.22 0.29
CA GLN A 22 12.74 -2.06 -0.56
C GLN A 22 12.09 -0.80 0.02
N VAL A 23 12.90 0.25 0.21
CA VAL A 23 12.47 1.48 0.89
C VAL A 23 11.40 2.21 0.09
N GLU A 24 11.53 2.22 -1.23
CA GLU A 24 10.63 2.89 -2.16
C GLU A 24 9.23 2.25 -2.12
N SER A 25 9.18 0.92 -2.21
CA SER A 25 7.91 0.17 -2.09
C SER A 25 7.33 0.27 -0.70
N LEU A 26 8.16 0.26 0.34
CA LEU A 26 7.72 0.49 1.71
C LEU A 26 7.05 1.86 1.87
N ASP A 27 7.64 2.92 1.33
CA ASP A 27 7.08 4.27 1.44
C ASP A 27 5.73 4.39 0.71
N ALA A 28 5.58 3.76 -0.46
CA ALA A 28 4.31 3.69 -1.19
C ALA A 28 3.24 2.90 -0.42
N LEU A 29 3.61 1.75 0.15
CA LEU A 29 2.74 0.93 1.01
C LEU A 29 2.32 1.67 2.28
N LEU A 30 3.25 2.38 2.93
CA LEU A 30 2.96 3.21 4.08
C LEU A 30 2.00 4.34 3.71
N SER A 31 2.21 5.01 2.57
CA SER A 31 1.33 6.09 2.11
C SER A 31 -0.12 5.64 1.97
N VAL A 32 -0.37 4.51 1.28
CA VAL A 32 -1.74 3.99 1.12
C VAL A 32 -2.31 3.48 2.45
N ALA A 33 -1.50 2.81 3.29
CA ALA A 33 -1.94 2.34 4.60
C ALA A 33 -2.37 3.49 5.52
N ILE A 34 -1.65 4.61 5.50
CA ILE A 34 -1.98 5.83 6.25
C ILE A 34 -3.35 6.37 5.82
N GLN A 35 -3.58 6.50 4.51
CA GLN A 35 -4.84 7.03 3.99
C GLN A 35 -6.03 6.11 4.32
N CYS A 36 -5.85 4.78 4.20
CA CYS A 36 -6.87 3.78 4.52
C CYS A 36 -7.38 3.87 5.97
N VAL A 37 -6.52 4.26 6.91
CA VAL A 37 -6.86 4.36 8.33
C VAL A 37 -7.13 5.79 8.79
N SER A 38 -7.33 6.73 7.86
CA SER A 38 -7.65 8.10 8.22
C SER A 38 -8.93 8.17 9.06
N SER A 39 -8.89 9.00 10.10
CA SER A 39 -10.05 9.34 10.93
C SER A 39 -11.10 10.07 10.12
N SER A 40 -10.68 10.84 9.11
CA SER A 40 -11.52 11.48 8.13
C SER A 40 -11.91 10.47 7.04
N PRO A 41 -13.20 10.18 6.83
CA PRO A 41 -13.65 9.26 5.78
C PRO A 41 -13.30 9.73 4.37
N GLU A 42 -13.29 11.04 4.12
CA GLU A 42 -12.99 11.63 2.82
C GLU A 42 -11.53 11.49 2.38
N ASP A 43 -10.61 11.28 3.32
CA ASP A 43 -9.21 10.98 3.02
C ASP A 43 -8.98 9.50 2.64
N ARG A 44 -9.96 8.63 2.89
CA ARG A 44 -9.81 7.20 2.60
C ARG A 44 -9.90 6.96 1.10
N PRO A 45 -8.93 6.25 0.51
CA PRO A 45 -8.97 5.93 -0.90
C PRO A 45 -10.08 4.92 -1.18
N THR A 46 -10.55 4.88 -2.42
CA THR A 46 -11.41 3.78 -2.87
C THR A 46 -10.61 2.48 -2.90
N MET A 47 -11.28 1.34 -2.70
CA MET A 47 -10.62 0.03 -2.81
C MET A 47 -9.95 -0.17 -4.18
N HIS A 48 -10.52 0.37 -5.25
CA HIS A 48 -9.90 0.37 -6.58
C HIS A 48 -8.51 1.03 -6.56
N ARG A 49 -8.39 2.21 -5.92
CA ARG A 49 -7.11 2.91 -5.79
C ARG A 49 -6.13 2.14 -4.90
N VAL A 50 -6.61 1.51 -3.83
CA VAL A 50 -5.78 0.66 -2.97
C VAL A 50 -5.17 -0.49 -3.77
N VAL A 51 -6.00 -1.23 -4.51
CA VAL A 51 -5.54 -2.35 -5.35
C VAL A 51 -4.52 -1.89 -6.38
N GLN A 52 -4.79 -0.79 -7.10
CA GLN A 52 -3.84 -0.24 -8.07
C GLN A 52 -2.44 0.03 -7.49
N VAL A 53 -2.37 0.60 -6.28
CA VAL A 53 -1.08 0.89 -5.61
C VAL A 53 -0.39 -0.40 -5.16
N LEU A 54 -1.15 -1.36 -4.62
CA LEU A 54 -0.57 -2.64 -4.20
C LEU A 54 -0.04 -3.44 -5.39
N GLU A 55 -0.76 -3.44 -6.51
CA GLU A 55 -0.32 -4.10 -7.75
C GLU A 55 0.94 -3.43 -8.31
N SER A 56 1.06 -2.10 -8.29
CA SER A 56 2.25 -1.42 -8.82
C SER A 56 3.51 -1.67 -8.01
N GLU A 57 3.40 -1.87 -6.68
CA GLU A 57 4.56 -2.07 -5.80
C GLU A 57 4.92 -3.54 -5.58
N VAL A 58 3.96 -4.47 -5.71
CA VAL A 58 4.15 -5.89 -5.37
C VAL A 58 4.12 -6.79 -6.62
N MET A 59 3.38 -6.43 -7.67
CA MET A 59 3.40 -7.21 -8.91
C MET A 59 4.49 -6.69 -9.84
N THR A 60 5.45 -7.56 -10.13
CA THR A 60 6.21 -7.47 -11.39
C THR A 60 5.22 -7.61 -12.57
N PRO A 61 5.52 -7.04 -13.75
CA PRO A 61 4.61 -7.05 -14.90
C PRO A 61 4.53 -8.47 -15.48
N CYS A 62 3.82 -9.34 -14.80
CA CYS A 62 3.20 -10.52 -15.38
C CYS A 62 1.71 -10.20 -15.42
N PRO A 63 1.13 -9.93 -16.60
CA PRO A 63 -0.31 -9.86 -16.70
C PRO A 63 -0.81 -11.26 -16.37
N SER A 64 -1.54 -11.39 -15.26
CA SER A 64 -2.35 -12.58 -15.09
C SER A 64 -3.42 -12.52 -16.18
N ASP A 65 -3.35 -13.41 -17.17
CA ASP A 65 -4.33 -13.58 -18.26
C ASP A 65 -5.77 -13.87 -17.76
N PHE A 66 -6.00 -13.82 -16.45
CA PHE A 66 -7.27 -14.06 -15.78
C PHE A 66 -8.09 -12.79 -15.50
N TYR A 67 -7.50 -11.58 -15.55
CA TYR A 67 -8.27 -10.36 -15.29
C TYR A 67 -9.04 -9.82 -16.51
N ASP A 68 -8.78 -10.38 -17.70
CA ASP A 68 -9.46 -10.00 -18.95
C ASP A 68 -10.67 -10.91 -19.28
N SER A 69 -11.19 -11.63 -18.27
CA SER A 69 -12.50 -12.25 -18.35
C SER A 69 -13.59 -11.28 -17.91
N ASN A 70 -13.62 -10.08 -18.48
CA ASN A 70 -14.89 -9.36 -18.60
C ASN A 70 -15.67 -10.03 -19.75
N SER A 71 -16.20 -11.23 -19.46
CA SER A 71 -17.31 -11.79 -20.22
C SER A 71 -18.47 -10.80 -20.12
N ASP A 72 -19.04 -10.45 -21.27
CA ASP A 72 -20.24 -9.64 -21.51
C ASP A 72 -21.07 -9.21 -20.28
#